data_AF-A0A1H0YFP0-F1
#
_entry.id   AF-A0A1H0YFP0-F1
#
_cell.length_a   1.000
_cell.length_b   1.000
_cell.length_c   1.000
_cell.angle_alpha   90.00
_cell.angle_beta   90.00
_cell.angle_gamma   90.00
#
_symmetry.space_group_name_H-M   'P 1'
#
loop_
_entity.id
_entity.type
_entity.pdbx_description
1 polymer ?
#
loop_
_entity_poly.entity_id
_entity_poly.type
_entity_poly.pdbx_seq_one_letter_code
_entity_poly.pdbx_strand_id
1 'polypeptide(L)'
;MKELNVLNNPSEEAFTTYASKFKALSDTKRLQIMNLLCHNGSTCVCDLVDMVGMPQSKLSYHLKILLDANLIKKETKGTWGYYELNNSGVKSLLSDELCCVFVPSCC
;
A
#
# COMPACT_ATOMS: atom_id res chain seq x y z
N MET A 1 23.95 -24.62 -24.74
CA MET A 1 23.25 -23.79 -23.74
C MET A 1 22.18 -23.03 -24.47
N LYS A 2 20.89 -23.30 -24.22
CA LYS A 2 19.80 -22.57 -24.87
C LYS A 2 19.67 -21.22 -24.15
N GLU A 3 19.80 -20.15 -24.92
CA GLU A 3 19.36 -18.82 -24.51
C GLU A 3 17.88 -18.91 -24.14
N LEU A 4 17.55 -18.52 -22.91
CA LEU A 4 16.18 -18.35 -22.46
C LEU A 4 15.69 -17.01 -23.01
N ASN A 5 14.65 -17.06 -23.83
CA ASN A 5 13.97 -15.92 -24.43
C ASN A 5 13.32 -15.05 -23.33
N VAL A 6 13.94 -13.92 -22.97
CA VAL A 6 13.51 -13.00 -21.90
C VAL A 6 12.49 -11.98 -22.43
N LEU A 7 11.35 -12.44 -22.96
CA LEU A 7 10.30 -11.55 -23.48
C LEU A 7 8.97 -11.64 -22.72
N ASN A 8 8.96 -12.15 -21.49
CA ASN A 8 7.80 -12.15 -20.58
C ASN A 8 8.21 -12.20 -19.09
N ASN A 9 9.27 -11.48 -18.72
CA ASN A 9 9.66 -11.39 -17.30
C ASN A 9 9.14 -10.06 -16.73
N PRO A 10 8.45 -10.05 -15.57
CA PRO A 10 8.19 -8.81 -14.86
C PRO A 10 9.52 -8.06 -14.71
N SER A 11 9.54 -6.77 -15.05
CA SER A 11 10.75 -5.96 -14.93
C SER A 11 11.25 -5.98 -13.48
N GLU A 12 12.55 -5.83 -13.27
CA GLU A 12 13.15 -5.70 -11.92
C GLU A 12 12.46 -4.62 -11.06
N GLU A 13 11.94 -3.59 -11.74
CA GLU A 13 11.10 -2.53 -11.17
C GLU A 13 9.75 -3.04 -10.63
N ALA A 14 9.09 -3.99 -11.32
CA ALA A 14 7.84 -4.59 -10.85
C ALA A 14 8.05 -5.36 -9.55
N PHE A 15 9.11 -6.17 -9.46
CA PHE A 15 9.44 -6.90 -8.23
C PHE A 15 9.75 -5.95 -7.07
N THR A 16 10.49 -4.88 -7.33
CA THR A 16 10.78 -3.85 -6.31
C THR A 16 9.50 -3.16 -5.82
N THR A 17 8.59 -2.84 -6.74
CA THR A 17 7.29 -2.23 -6.43
C THR A 17 6.41 -3.15 -5.59
N TYR A 18 6.30 -4.42 -5.96
CA TYR A 18 5.52 -5.38 -5.17
C TYR A 18 6.17 -5.67 -3.81
N ALA A 19 7.51 -5.76 -3.74
CA ALA A 19 8.23 -5.94 -2.48
C ALA A 19 7.97 -4.79 -1.50
N SER A 20 7.96 -3.53 -1.98
CA SER A 20 7.66 -2.38 -1.11
C SER A 20 6.21 -2.41 -0.61
N LYS A 21 5.25 -2.75 -1.47
CA LYS A 21 3.84 -2.94 -1.08
C LYS A 21 3.66 -4.07 -0.07
N PHE A 22 4.26 -5.24 -0.31
CA PHE A 22 4.17 -6.37 0.63
C PHE A 22 4.84 -6.06 1.96
N LYS A 23 5.97 -5.36 1.97
CA LYS A 23 6.61 -4.88 3.20
C LYS A 23 5.73 -3.88 3.96
N ALA A 24 4.97 -3.05 3.25
CA ALA A 24 3.98 -2.18 3.89
C ALA A 24 2.81 -2.98 4.48
N LEU A 25 2.40 -4.10 3.87
CA LEU A 25 1.31 -4.94 4.36
C LEU A 25 1.72 -5.96 5.44
N SER A 26 3.02 -6.23 5.63
CA SER A 26 3.51 -7.24 6.57
C SER A 26 3.46 -6.83 8.06
N ASP A 27 2.74 -5.77 8.41
CA ASP A 27 2.64 -5.24 9.77
C ASP A 27 1.18 -5.09 10.18
N THR A 28 0.84 -5.68 11.32
CA THR A 28 -0.53 -5.73 11.83
C THR A 28 -1.12 -4.34 12.09
N LYS A 29 -0.32 -3.36 12.52
CA LYS A 29 -0.80 -2.00 12.75
C LYS A 29 -1.13 -1.30 11.42
N ARG A 30 -0.32 -1.51 10.39
CA ARG A 30 -0.61 -0.98 9.04
C ARG A 30 -1.88 -1.59 8.46
N LEU A 31 -2.10 -2.89 8.64
CA LEU A 31 -3.36 -3.54 8.26
C LEU A 31 -4.58 -2.96 9.01
N GLN A 32 -4.45 -2.73 10.32
CA GLN A 32 -5.50 -2.09 11.12
C GLN A 32 -5.82 -0.67 10.62
N ILE A 33 -4.81 0.14 10.33
CA ILE A 33 -4.97 1.50 9.78
C ILE A 33 -5.69 1.45 8.43
N MET A 34 -5.27 0.56 7.52
CA MET A 34 -5.92 0.41 6.22
C MET A 34 -7.39 -0.02 6.37
N ASN A 35 -7.69 -0.91 7.31
CA ASN A 35 -9.07 -1.30 7.59
C ASN A 35 -9.92 -0.13 8.10
N LEU A 36 -9.39 0.71 8.99
CA LEU A 36 -10.08 1.91 9.48
C LEU A 36 -10.36 2.90 8.33
N LEU A 37 -9.35 3.17 7.50
CA LEU A 37 -9.49 4.04 6.33
C LEU A 37 -10.48 3.48 5.29
N CYS A 38 -10.59 2.16 5.18
CA CYS A 38 -11.58 1.51 4.33
C CYS A 38 -13.02 1.81 4.75
N HIS A 39 -13.28 1.83 6.06
CA HIS A 39 -14.62 2.02 6.61
C HIS A 39 -14.99 3.50 6.76
N ASN A 40 -14.01 4.34 7.12
CA ASN A 40 -14.25 5.75 7.45
C ASN A 40 -13.98 6.71 6.30
N GLY A 41 -13.31 6.26 5.24
CA GLY A 41 -12.90 7.11 4.12
C GLY A 41 -11.82 8.13 4.53
N SER A 42 -11.96 9.37 4.06
CA SER A 42 -11.02 10.46 4.36
C SER A 42 -11.08 10.84 5.84
N THR A 43 -10.03 10.46 6.57
CA THR A 43 -9.96 10.55 8.04
C THR A 43 -8.82 11.47 8.46
N CYS A 44 -9.06 12.36 9.42
CA CYS A 44 -8.02 13.25 9.96
C CYS A 44 -6.96 12.46 10.74
N VAL A 45 -5.73 12.96 10.75
CA VAL A 45 -4.65 12.39 11.57
C VAL A 45 -4.98 12.35 13.06
N CYS A 46 -5.74 13.33 13.58
CA CYS A 46 -6.19 13.34 14.98
C CYS A 46 -7.09 12.15 15.29
N ASP A 47 -8.13 11.97 14.47
CA ASP A 47 -9.09 10.89 14.66
C ASP A 47 -8.39 9.52 14.56
N LEU A 48 -7.41 9.39 13.66
CA LEU A 48 -6.61 8.17 13.54
C LEU A 48 -5.74 7.89 14.79
N VAL A 49 -5.19 8.93 15.42
CA VAL A 49 -4.42 8.76 16.68
C VAL A 49 -5.32 8.16 17.76
N ASP A 50 -6.54 8.69 17.89
CA ASP A 50 -7.52 8.24 18.87
C ASP A 50 -8.03 6.83 18.56
N MET A 51 -8.38 6.55 17.30
CA MET A 51 -8.91 5.23 16.86
C MET A 51 -7.88 4.11 16.97
N VAL A 52 -6.62 4.39 16.64
CA VAL A 52 -5.55 3.37 16.65
C VAL A 52 -4.95 3.22 18.05
N GLY A 53 -5.13 4.22 18.93
CA GLY A 53 -4.63 4.22 20.29
C GLY A 53 -3.09 4.28 20.34
N MET A 54 -2.47 5.08 19.47
CA MET A 54 -1.02 5.23 19.42
C MET A 54 -0.57 6.69 19.26
N PRO A 55 0.60 7.07 19.80
CA PRO A 55 1.12 8.42 19.63
C PRO A 55 1.30 8.81 18.15
N GLN A 56 1.04 10.07 17.83
CA GLN A 56 1.13 10.62 16.48
C GLN A 56 2.49 10.36 15.80
N SER A 57 3.59 10.35 16.55
CA SER A 57 4.94 10.07 16.01
C SER A 57 5.06 8.66 15.45
N LYS A 58 4.51 7.66 16.16
CA LYS A 58 4.46 6.26 15.70
C LYS A 58 3.49 6.11 14.54
N LEU A 59 2.30 6.72 14.64
CA LEU A 59 1.32 6.68 13.55
C LEU A 59 1.89 7.26 12.26
N SER A 60 2.57 8.40 12.34
CA SER A 60 3.17 9.09 11.19
C SER A 60 4.21 8.20 10.48
N TYR A 61 4.95 7.38 11.22
CA TYR A 61 5.87 6.39 10.64
C TYR A 61 5.11 5.33 9.82
N HIS A 62 4.03 4.76 10.37
CA HIS A 62 3.19 3.79 9.64
C HIS A 62 2.53 4.40 8.41
N LEU A 63 1.99 5.62 8.54
CA LEU A 63 1.36 6.35 7.42
C LEU A 63 2.36 6.66 6.31
N LYS A 64 3.59 7.04 6.66
CA LYS A 64 4.64 7.27 5.66
C LYS A 64 4.93 6.02 4.84
N ILE A 65 5.10 4.86 5.48
CA ILE A 65 5.34 3.60 4.76
C ILE A 65 4.18 3.26 3.82
N LEU A 66 2.95 3.46 4.26
CA LEU A 66 1.76 3.23 3.45
C LEU A 66 1.64 4.21 2.26
N LEU A 67 2.04 5.48 2.45
CA LEU A 67 2.12 6.48 1.39
C LEU A 67 3.21 6.14 0.37
N ASP A 68 4.40 5.78 0.83
CA ASP A 68 5.54 5.42 -0.02
C ASP A 68 5.22 4.16 -0.85
N ALA A 69 4.43 3.23 -0.30
CA ALA A 69 3.92 2.05 -1.00
C ALA A 69 2.69 2.33 -1.90
N ASN A 70 2.23 3.59 -1.95
CA ASN A 70 1.09 4.03 -2.73
C ASN A 70 -0.24 3.32 -2.37
N LEU A 71 -0.40 2.89 -1.12
CA LEU A 71 -1.59 2.19 -0.61
C LEU A 71 -2.63 3.13 -0.01
N ILE A 72 -2.16 4.30 0.46
CA ILE A 72 -3.01 5.39 0.95
C ILE A 72 -2.62 6.67 0.23
N LYS A 73 -3.51 7.66 0.27
CA LYS A 73 -3.23 9.02 -0.19
C LYS A 73 -3.47 10.00 0.96
N LYS A 74 -2.81 11.15 0.87
CA LYS A 74 -2.91 12.24 1.84
C LYS A 74 -3.40 13.50 1.15
N GLU A 75 -4.39 14.14 1.76
CA GLU A 75 -4.83 15.49 1.40
C GLU A 75 -4.59 16.42 2.61
N THR A 76 -4.08 17.63 2.38
CA THR A 76 -3.89 18.60 3.46
C THR A 76 -5.01 19.63 3.40
N LYS A 77 -5.80 19.75 4.48
CA LYS A 77 -6.86 20.75 4.62
C LYS A 77 -6.53 21.66 5.79
N GLY A 78 -6.08 22.87 5.48
CA GLY A 78 -5.55 23.80 6.49
C GLY A 78 -4.27 23.25 7.12
N THR A 79 -4.25 23.15 8.45
CA THR A 79 -3.11 22.60 9.21
C THR A 79 -3.13 21.08 9.34
N TRP A 80 -4.24 20.42 8.97
CA TRP A 80 -4.47 19.01 9.25
C TRP A 80 -4.32 18.15 8.00
N GLY A 81 -3.66 17.00 8.18
CA GLY A 81 -3.56 15.97 7.15
C GLY A 81 -4.71 14.97 7.26
N TYR A 82 -5.36 14.73 6.14
CA TYR A 82 -6.40 13.71 5.96
C TYR A 82 -5.84 12.57 5.14
N TYR A 83 -6.15 11.34 5.55
CA TYR A 83 -5.69 10.12 4.89
C TYR A 83 -6.88 9.30 4.44
N GLU A 84 -6.75 8.63 3.31
CA GLU A 84 -7.76 7.72 2.77
C GLU A 84 -7.07 6.61 1.97
N LEU A 85 -7.79 5.50 1.73
CA LEU A 85 -7.27 4.44 0.89
C LEU A 85 -7.03 4.92 -0.55
N ASN A 86 -5.91 4.47 -1.11
CA ASN A 86 -5.68 4.60 -2.55
C ASN A 86 -6.27 3.37 -3.26
N ASN A 87 -7.51 3.48 -3.72
CA ASN A 87 -8.23 2.38 -4.36
C ASN A 87 -7.50 1.83 -5.59
N SER A 88 -6.80 2.64 -6.38
CA SER A 88 -6.04 2.13 -7.53
C SER A 88 -4.81 1.35 -7.07
N GLY A 89 -4.08 1.88 -6.08
CA GLY A 89 -2.94 1.21 -5.46
C GLY A 89 -3.31 -0.14 -4.84
N VAL A 90 -4.43 -0.21 -4.12
CA VAL A 90 -4.92 -1.45 -3.53
C VAL A 90 -5.43 -2.43 -4.59
N LYS A 91 -6.19 -1.98 -5.60
CA LYS A 91 -6.68 -2.87 -6.68
C LYS A 91 -5.53 -3.48 -7.48
N SER A 92 -4.43 -2.76 -7.68
CA SER A 92 -3.23 -3.30 -8.35
C SER A 92 -2.55 -4.45 -7.60
N LEU A 93 -2.86 -4.66 -6.31
CA LEU A 93 -2.36 -5.83 -5.57
C LEU A 93 -3.17 -7.09 -5.81
N LEU A 94 -4.42 -6.96 -6.23
CA LEU A 94 -5.31 -8.09 -6.49
C LEU A 94 -5.64 -8.17 -7.99
N SER A 95 -4.79 -7.60 -8.84
CA SER A 95 -4.98 -7.53 -10.28
C SER A 95 -4.31 -8.69 -11.00
N ASP A 96 -4.73 -8.91 -12.25
CA ASP A 96 -4.15 -9.88 -13.16
C ASP A 96 -2.65 -9.61 -13.41
N GLU A 97 -2.18 -8.37 -13.23
CA GLU A 97 -0.75 -8.03 -13.29
C GLU A 97 0.06 -8.79 -12.24
N LEU A 98 -0.43 -8.87 -10.99
CA LEU A 98 0.21 -9.67 -9.96
C LEU A 98 0.10 -11.18 -10.29
N CYS A 99 -1.00 -11.59 -10.91
CA CYS A 99 -1.20 -12.96 -11.38
C CYS A 99 -0.13 -13.35 -12.40
N CYS A 100 0.16 -12.53 -13.41
CA CYS A 100 1.24 -12.86 -14.36
C CYS A 100 2.64 -12.84 -13.72
N VAL A 101 2.84 -12.17 -12.58
CA VAL A 101 4.10 -12.20 -11.82
C VAL A 101 4.31 -13.51 -11.06
N PHE A 102 3.27 -14.04 -10.39
CA PHE A 102 3.41 -15.19 -9.48
C PHE A 102 2.72 -16.47 -9.94
N VAL A 103 1.75 -16.37 -10.85
CA VAL A 103 0.96 -17.46 -11.43
C VAL A 103 0.91 -17.29 -12.97
N PRO A 104 2.06 -17.38 -13.65
CA PRO A 104 2.17 -17.11 -15.09
C PRO A 104 1.39 -18.08 -15.97
N SER A 105 0.87 -19.18 -15.43
CA SER A 105 0.01 -20.14 -16.13
C SER A 105 -1.45 -19.69 -16.28
N CYS A 106 -1.82 -18.57 -15.67
CA CYS A 106 -3.16 -17.97 -15.77
C CYS A 106 -3.23 -16.83 -16.81
N CYS A 107 -2.07 -16.48 -17.37
CA CYS A 107 -1.85 -15.66 -18.56
C CYS A 107 -1.32 -16.62 -19.67
#